data_AF-Q6LCF8-F1
#
_entry.id   AF-Q6LCF8-F1
#
_cell.length_a   1.000
_cell.length_b   1.000
_cell.length_c   1.000
_cell.angle_alpha   90.00
_cell.angle_beta   90.00
_cell.angle_gamma   90.00
#
_symmetry.space_group_name_H-M   'P 1'
#
loop_
_entity.id
_entity.type
_entity.pdbx_description
1 polymer ?
#
loop_
_entity_poly.entity_id
_entity_poly.type
_entity_poly.pdbx_seq_one_letter_code
_entity_poly.pdbx_strand_id
1 'polypeptide(L)'
;MRSRIASLRIGLVEALAPHGLAERFAHVGAQRGMFSYTGLSPQQVARLRDEHAVYLVSSGRANVAGLHARRLGRLAQAIAQVCAD
;
A
#
# COMPACT_ATOMS: atom_id res chain seq x y z
N MET A 1 15.22 7.22 -10.72
CA MET A 1 14.16 7.44 -9.69
C MET A 1 12.76 7.00 -10.17
N ARG A 2 12.29 7.44 -11.35
CA ARG A 2 10.98 7.05 -11.91
C ARG A 2 10.75 5.53 -11.97
N SER A 3 11.71 4.80 -12.53
CA SER A 3 11.60 3.33 -12.69
C SER A 3 11.52 2.62 -11.34
N ARG A 4 12.29 3.07 -10.33
CA ARG A 4 12.21 2.51 -8.96
C ARG A 4 10.81 2.66 -8.36
N ILE A 5 10.18 3.83 -8.50
CA ILE A 5 8.83 4.06 -7.99
C ILE A 5 7.83 3.16 -8.74
N ALA A 6 7.95 3.02 -10.06
CA ALA A 6 7.11 2.11 -10.83
C ALA A 6 7.24 0.65 -10.35
N SER A 7 8.47 0.17 -10.12
CA SER A 7 8.71 -1.17 -9.58
C SER A 7 8.13 -1.36 -8.18
N LEU A 8 8.18 -0.34 -7.31
CA LEU A 8 7.57 -0.41 -5.97
C LEU A 8 6.05 -0.51 -6.03
N ARG A 9 5.41 0.14 -7.00
CA ARG A 9 3.96 0.07 -7.21
C ARG A 9 3.54 -1.34 -7.63
N ILE A 10 4.21 -1.86 -8.66
CA ILE A 10 3.97 -3.20 -9.17
C ILE A 10 4.22 -4.22 -8.07
N GLY A 11 5.37 -4.14 -7.40
CA GLY A 11 5.71 -5.05 -6.31
C GLY A 11 4.76 -4.99 -5.11
N LEU A 12 4.14 -3.84 -4.83
CA LEU A 12 3.10 -3.77 -3.79
C LEU A 12 1.83 -4.50 -4.22
N VAL A 13 1.38 -4.32 -5.48
CA VAL A 13 0.21 -5.03 -6.02
C VAL A 13 0.46 -6.54 -6.06
N GLU A 14 1.64 -6.96 -6.49
CA GLU A 14 2.06 -8.37 -6.49
C GLU A 14 2.09 -8.95 -5.06
N ALA A 15 2.64 -8.21 -4.08
CA ALA A 15 2.66 -8.64 -2.69
C ALA A 15 1.27 -8.75 -2.06
N LEU A 16 0.26 -8.04 -2.60
CA LEU A 16 -1.13 -8.12 -2.17
C LEU A 16 -1.91 -9.28 -2.82
N ALA A 17 -1.36 -9.91 -3.87
CA ALA A 17 -2.04 -11.00 -4.58
C ALA A 17 -2.33 -12.23 -3.70
N PRO A 18 -1.41 -12.72 -2.84
CA PRO A 18 -1.69 -13.85 -1.94
C PRO A 18 -2.82 -13.58 -0.92
N HIS A 19 -3.16 -12.31 -0.70
CA HIS A 19 -4.24 -11.89 0.20
C HIS A 19 -5.57 -11.62 -0.52
N GLY A 20 -5.66 -11.90 -1.82
CA GLY A 20 -6.87 -11.61 -2.63
C GLY A 20 -7.10 -10.12 -2.89
N LEU A 21 -6.08 -9.27 -2.68
CA LEU A 21 -6.22 -7.82 -2.74
C LEU A 21 -5.61 -7.19 -4.00
N ALA A 22 -4.99 -7.97 -4.88
CA ALA A 22 -4.36 -7.43 -6.10
C ALA A 22 -5.33 -6.63 -6.98
N GLU A 23 -6.55 -7.13 -7.20
CA GLU A 23 -7.56 -6.43 -8.01
C GLU A 23 -8.02 -5.12 -7.36
N ARG A 24 -8.35 -5.16 -6.06
CA ARG A 24 -8.76 -3.98 -5.28
C ARG A 24 -7.72 -2.86 -5.35
N PHE A 25 -6.43 -3.21 -5.35
CA PHE A 25 -5.32 -2.25 -5.35
C PHE A 25 -4.63 -2.08 -6.72
N ALA A 26 -5.17 -2.66 -7.81
CA ALA A 26 -4.55 -2.59 -9.15
C ALA A 26 -4.31 -1.14 -9.62
N HIS A 27 -5.17 -0.21 -9.23
CA HIS A 27 -5.05 1.21 -9.52
C HIS A 27 -3.75 1.84 -8.98
N VAL A 28 -3.19 1.33 -7.88
CA VAL A 28 -1.89 1.79 -7.34
C VAL A 28 -0.74 1.49 -8.31
N GLY A 29 -0.84 0.36 -9.01
CA GLY A 29 0.08 -0.06 -10.07
C GLY A 29 0.06 0.87 -11.29
N ALA A 30 -1.13 1.35 -11.67
CA ALA A 30 -1.33 2.20 -12.84
C ALA A 30 -1.02 3.69 -12.61
N GLN A 31 -1.10 4.16 -11.37
CA GLN A 31 -0.86 5.56 -11.00
C GLN A 31 0.60 5.99 -11.21
N ARG A 32 0.80 7.30 -11.44
CA ARG A 32 2.12 7.93 -11.65
C ARG A 32 2.44 8.96 -10.57
N GLY A 33 3.72 9.24 -10.37
CA GLY A 33 4.21 10.19 -9.37
C GLY A 33 4.64 9.53 -8.06
N MET A 34 5.00 10.34 -7.06
CA MET A 34 5.50 9.86 -5.77
C MET A 34 4.41 9.36 -4.82
N PHE A 35 3.16 9.75 -5.05
CA PHE A 35 2.05 9.47 -4.14
C PHE A 35 0.99 8.57 -4.78
N SER A 36 0.20 7.92 -3.93
CA SER A 36 -0.99 7.16 -4.32
C SER A 36 -2.11 7.37 -3.34
N TYR A 37 -3.33 7.40 -3.84
CA TYR A 37 -4.50 7.13 -3.02
C TYR A 37 -4.72 5.63 -3.00
N THR A 38 -4.71 5.05 -1.79
CA THR A 38 -4.82 3.59 -1.58
C THR A 38 -6.27 3.11 -1.55
N GLY A 39 -7.24 4.02 -1.37
CA GLY A 39 -8.65 3.66 -1.15
C GLY A 39 -8.94 3.09 0.25
N LEU A 40 -7.98 3.13 1.17
CA LEU A 40 -8.20 2.77 2.56
C LEU A 40 -9.04 3.84 3.27
N SER A 41 -9.98 3.40 4.11
CA SER A 41 -10.78 4.31 4.93
C SER A 41 -9.92 4.95 6.04
N PRO A 42 -10.34 6.08 6.62
CA PRO A 42 -9.66 6.66 7.78
C PRO A 42 -9.50 5.69 8.95
N GLN A 43 -10.48 4.80 9.16
CA GLN A 43 -10.43 3.75 10.18
C GLN A 43 -9.32 2.73 9.87
N GLN A 44 -9.22 2.27 8.62
CA GLN A 44 -8.16 1.34 8.19
C GLN A 44 -6.77 1.98 8.29
N VAL A 45 -6.66 3.27 7.97
CA VAL A 45 -5.42 4.04 8.14
C VAL A 45 -5.03 4.15 9.62
N ALA A 46 -5.99 4.40 10.51
CA ALA A 46 -5.74 4.44 11.94
C ALA A 46 -5.25 3.07 12.46
N ARG A 47 -5.91 1.98 12.06
CA ARG A 47 -5.47 0.61 12.41
C ARG A 47 -4.06 0.30 11.89
N LEU A 48 -3.74 0.66 10.65
CA LEU A 48 -2.38 0.52 10.10
C LEU A 48 -1.33 1.23 10.95
N ARG A 49 -1.66 2.42 11.47
CA ARG A 49 -0.78 3.18 12.35
C ARG A 49 -0.63 2.49 13.71
N ASP A 50 -1.74 2.16 14.34
CA ASP A 50 -1.78 1.75 15.73
C ASP A 50 -1.34 0.28 15.93
N GLU A 51 -1.69 -0.61 14.99
CA GLU A 51 -1.37 -2.05 15.05
C GLU A 51 -0.06 -2.42 14.33
N HIS A 52 0.33 -1.66 13.31
CA HIS A 52 1.44 -2.04 12.41
C HIS A 52 2.54 -0.99 12.25
N ALA A 53 2.41 0.18 12.89
CA ALA A 53 3.33 1.31 12.74
C ALA A 53 3.53 1.74 11.27
N VAL A 54 2.47 1.63 10.46
CA VAL A 54 2.45 2.11 9.07
C VAL A 54 1.71 3.45 9.02
N TYR A 55 2.44 4.51 8.71
CA TYR A 55 1.93 5.88 8.75
C TYR A 55 1.56 6.38 7.35
N LEU A 56 0.29 6.76 7.17
CA LEU A 56 -0.25 7.40 5.97
C LEU A 56 -1.03 8.66 6.35
N VAL A 57 -1.35 9.50 5.37
CA VAL A 57 -2.34 10.57 5.56
C VAL A 57 -3.72 9.92 5.74
N SER A 58 -4.56 10.47 6.62
CA SER A 58 -5.92 9.95 6.92
C SER A 58 -6.82 9.79 5.70
N SER A 59 -6.55 10.52 4.62
CA SER A 59 -7.22 10.37 3.32
C SER A 59 -6.81 9.12 2.52
N GLY A 60 -5.97 8.25 3.10
CA GLY A 60 -5.40 7.08 2.42
C GLY A 60 -4.28 7.43 1.44
N ARG A 61 -3.76 8.67 1.45
CA ARG A 61 -2.65 9.09 0.59
C ARG A 61 -1.31 8.57 1.13
N ALA A 62 -0.64 7.74 0.35
CA ALA A 62 0.65 7.11 0.65
C ALA A 62 1.80 7.75 -0.14
N ASN A 63 3.00 7.86 0.48
CA ASN A 63 4.24 8.15 -0.22
C ASN A 63 4.88 6.84 -0.71
N VAL A 64 4.73 6.53 -2.00
CA VAL A 64 5.29 5.33 -2.63
C VAL A 64 6.81 5.38 -2.69
N ALA A 65 7.41 6.56 -2.82
CA ALA A 65 8.86 6.70 -2.84
C ALA A 65 9.52 6.32 -1.51
N GLY A 66 8.78 6.39 -0.39
CA GLY A 66 9.22 5.96 0.94
C GLY A 66 9.18 4.45 1.17
N LEU A 67 8.60 3.68 0.25
CA LEU A 67 8.53 2.22 0.38
C LEU A 67 9.91 1.57 0.19
N HIS A 68 10.08 0.43 0.86
CA HIS A 68 11.29 -0.38 0.79
C HIS A 68 10.96 -1.74 0.20
N ALA A 69 11.56 -2.08 -0.95
CA ALA A 69 11.21 -3.27 -1.74
C ALA A 69 11.23 -4.57 -0.92
N ARG A 70 12.24 -4.74 -0.05
CA ARG A 70 12.38 -5.94 0.82
C ARG A 70 11.31 -6.05 1.91
N ARG A 71 10.49 -5.01 2.14
CA ARG A 71 9.45 -4.96 3.17
C ARG A 71 8.03 -4.93 2.59
N LEU A 72 7.87 -5.06 1.27
CA LEU A 72 6.56 -5.01 0.62
C LEU A 72 5.63 -6.14 1.08
N GLY A 73 6.14 -7.35 1.30
CA GLY A 73 5.34 -8.46 1.84
C GLY A 73 4.77 -8.16 3.23
N ARG A 74 5.58 -7.61 4.14
CA ARG A 74 5.10 -7.19 5.48
C ARG A 74 4.06 -6.08 5.40
N LEU A 75 4.23 -5.12 4.49
CA LEU A 75 3.24 -4.07 4.27
C LEU A 75 1.93 -4.64 3.71
N ALA A 76 2.00 -5.55 2.74
CA ALA A 76 0.82 -6.19 2.16
C ALA A 76 0.04 -7.00 3.20
N GLN A 77 0.75 -7.72 4.09
CA GLN A 77 0.13 -8.43 5.21
C GLN A 77 -0.62 -7.47 6.15
N ALA A 78 -0.01 -6.34 6.53
CA ALA A 78 -0.67 -5.33 7.37
C ALA A 78 -1.91 -4.72 6.69
N ILE A 79 -1.82 -4.41 5.39
CA ILE A 79 -2.97 -3.93 4.60
C ILE A 79 -4.08 -4.98 4.58
N ALA A 80 -3.73 -6.25 4.40
CA ALA A 80 -4.71 -7.34 4.41
C ALA A 80 -5.44 -7.47 5.74
N GLN A 81 -4.71 -7.38 6.86
CA GLN A 81 -5.28 -7.48 8.21
C GLN A 81 -6.29 -6.37 8.52
N VAL A 82 -6.07 -5.14 8.03
CA VAL A 82 -7.04 -4.05 8.22
C VAL A 82 -8.18 -4.06 7.20
N CYS A 83 -8.08 -4.89 6.16
CA CYS A 83 -9.09 -5.02 5.10
C CYS A 83 -10.00 -6.24 5.25
N ALA A 84 -9.73 -7.13 6.21
CA ALA A 84 -10.44 -8.38 6.42
C ALA A 84 -11.69 -8.27 7.33
N ASP A 85 -12.07 -7.04 7.71
CA ASP A 85 -13.30 -6.74 8.45
C ASP A 85 -14.51 -6.61 7.51
#